data_AF-A0A355UCP0-F1
#
_entry.id   AF-A0A355UCP0-F1
#
_cell.length_a   1.000
_cell.length_b   1.000
_cell.length_c   1.000
_cell.angle_alpha   90.00
_cell.angle_beta   90.00
_cell.angle_gamma   90.00
#
_symmetry.space_group_name_H-M   'P 1'
#
loop_
_entity.id
_entity.type
_entity.pdbx_description
1 polymer ?
#
loop_
_entity_poly.entity_id
_entity_poly.type
_entity_poly.pdbx_seq_one_letter_code
_entity_poly.pdbx_strand_id
1 'polypeptide(L)'
;MKKLFLFALIAFLSINLYAQKIPYMTQIDKQELRYMDNSPLSIQDWSEYMYYHQNEYGNTSKEYLATIPKIEEFNTHYKDKYQLLKDEKKNNYVLGSNAKYLNKKDKMPIVGISPKQLQDYCNWRTKIYNYKVGKKYKITFTTPNTQDYEKASKLRKIKGIEKGKDTGNRCVANIEK
;
A
#
# COMPACT_ATOMS: atom_id res chain seq x y z
N MET A 1 -48.66 32.32 -12.30
CA MET A 1 -48.19 31.19 -11.44
C MET A 1 -47.28 30.26 -12.24
N LYS A 2 -46.00 30.60 -12.43
CA LYS A 2 -45.00 29.76 -13.15
C LYS A 2 -43.56 30.16 -12.78
N LYS A 3 -43.16 30.10 -11.50
CA LYS A 3 -41.76 30.35 -11.09
C LYS A 3 -41.33 29.60 -9.82
N LEU A 4 -41.83 28.38 -9.59
CA LEU A 4 -41.49 27.61 -8.37
C LEU A 4 -40.99 26.19 -8.62
N PHE A 5 -40.76 25.79 -9.88
CA PHE A 5 -40.34 24.42 -10.22
C PHE A 5 -38.85 24.22 -10.52
N LEU A 6 -38.01 25.26 -10.48
CA LEU A 6 -36.60 25.13 -10.87
C LEU A 6 -35.61 24.91 -9.71
N PHE A 7 -36.04 25.10 -8.45
CA PHE A 7 -35.15 24.97 -7.29
C PHE A 7 -35.06 23.56 -6.69
N ALA A 8 -35.96 22.64 -7.05
CA ALA A 8 -35.92 21.26 -6.57
C ALA A 8 -34.93 20.36 -7.33
N LEU A 9 -34.59 20.70 -8.58
CA LEU A 9 -33.66 19.90 -9.41
C LEU A 9 -32.18 20.18 -9.11
N ILE A 10 -31.85 21.34 -8.51
CA ILE A 10 -30.47 21.68 -8.13
C ILE A 10 -30.09 21.06 -6.76
N ALA A 11 -31.09 20.74 -5.92
CA ALA A 11 -30.87 20.11 -4.62
C ALA A 11 -30.57 18.60 -4.68
N PHE A 12 -30.80 17.93 -5.83
CA PHE A 12 -30.51 16.51 -6.02
C PHE A 12 -29.09 16.19 -6.52
N LEU A 13 -28.27 17.22 -6.84
CA LEU A 13 -26.90 17.05 -7.33
C LEU A 13 -25.82 17.20 -6.25
N SER A 14 -26.18 17.46 -4.99
CA SER A 14 -25.23 17.71 -3.90
C SER A 14 -24.97 16.51 -2.99
N ILE A 15 -25.58 15.35 -3.25
CA ILE A 15 -25.37 14.14 -2.44
C ILE A 15 -24.42 13.19 -3.16
N ASN A 16 -23.14 13.23 -2.76
CA ASN A 16 -22.14 12.13 -2.74
C ASN A 16 -20.68 12.62 -2.90
N LEU A 17 -20.33 13.76 -2.31
CA LEU A 17 -18.93 14.20 -2.20
C LEU A 17 -18.27 13.78 -0.87
N TYR A 18 -18.58 12.58 -0.41
CA TYR A 18 -17.65 11.85 0.47
C TYR A 18 -17.07 10.70 -0.33
N ALA A 19 -16.25 11.03 -1.34
CA ALA A 19 -15.28 10.09 -1.85
C ALA A 19 -14.45 9.64 -0.64
N GLN A 20 -14.54 8.36 -0.28
CA GLN A 20 -13.75 7.77 0.79
C GLN A 20 -12.27 8.04 0.47
N LYS A 21 -11.67 9.02 1.16
CA LYS A 21 -10.25 9.32 1.00
C LYS A 21 -9.49 8.19 1.66
N ILE A 22 -8.97 7.26 0.87
CA ILE A 22 -8.06 6.23 1.36
C ILE A 22 -6.79 6.98 1.83
N PRO A 23 -6.43 6.90 3.13
CA PRO A 23 -5.28 7.63 3.64
C PRO A 23 -4.02 7.34 2.84
N TYR A 24 -3.19 8.37 2.63
CA TYR A 24 -1.90 8.28 1.95
C TYR A 24 -1.94 7.85 0.48
N MET A 25 -3.11 7.90 -0.17
CA MET A 25 -3.27 7.66 -1.61
C MET A 25 -3.77 8.90 -2.37
N THR A 26 -3.46 8.98 -3.66
CA THR A 26 -3.96 10.01 -4.57
C THR A 26 -4.77 9.36 -5.69
N GLN A 27 -5.91 9.96 -6.04
CA GLN A 27 -6.73 9.49 -7.16
C GLN A 27 -5.98 9.68 -8.48
N ILE A 28 -5.78 8.58 -9.20
CA ILE A 28 -5.12 8.54 -10.52
C ILE A 28 -6.14 8.43 -11.66
N ASP A 29 -7.33 7.89 -11.39
CA ASP A 29 -8.44 7.82 -12.33
C ASP A 29 -9.77 8.18 -11.64
N LYS A 30 -10.49 9.14 -12.22
CA LYS A 30 -11.79 9.58 -11.71
C LYS A 30 -12.95 8.70 -12.14
N GLN A 31 -12.91 8.14 -13.34
CA GLN A 31 -13.96 7.32 -13.92
C GLN A 31 -13.96 5.93 -13.26
N GLU A 32 -12.77 5.36 -13.10
CA GLU A 32 -12.58 4.04 -12.50
C GLU A 32 -12.45 4.07 -10.97
N LEU A 33 -12.47 5.26 -10.35
CA LEU A 33 -12.25 5.42 -8.90
C LEU A 33 -10.96 4.72 -8.42
N ARG A 34 -9.86 4.91 -9.18
CA ARG A 34 -8.55 4.32 -8.88
C ARG A 34 -7.67 5.31 -8.12
N TYR A 35 -6.99 4.81 -7.09
CA TYR A 35 -6.11 5.57 -6.22
C TYR A 35 -4.76 4.86 -6.09
N MET A 36 -3.65 5.57 -6.14
CA MET A 36 -2.31 5.00 -5.96
C MET A 36 -1.65 5.54 -4.69
N ASP A 37 -0.85 4.70 -4.02
CA ASP A 37 -0.03 5.11 -2.88
C ASP A 37 0.91 6.27 -3.24
N ASN A 38 0.95 7.31 -2.40
CA ASN A 38 1.76 8.51 -2.64
C ASN A 38 3.27 8.24 -2.59
N SER A 39 3.68 7.25 -1.79
CA SER A 39 5.06 6.79 -1.63
C SER A 39 5.16 5.28 -1.86
N PRO A 40 6.37 4.75 -2.16
CA PRO A 40 6.61 3.32 -2.10
C PRO A 40 6.21 2.75 -0.74
N LEU A 41 5.81 1.49 -0.76
CA LEU A 41 5.55 0.66 0.39
C LEU A 41 6.77 0.66 1.31
N SER A 42 6.56 0.97 2.58
CA SER A 42 7.66 1.17 3.51
C SER A 42 8.05 -0.12 4.24
N ILE A 43 9.23 -0.10 4.88
CA ILE A 43 9.65 -1.15 5.82
C ILE A 43 8.65 -1.30 6.96
N GLN A 44 8.03 -0.21 7.42
CA GLN A 44 7.02 -0.26 8.49
C GLN A 44 5.76 -1.01 8.03
N ASP A 45 5.23 -0.65 6.86
CA ASP A 45 4.05 -1.30 6.29
C ASP A 45 4.29 -2.80 6.08
N TRP A 46 5.48 -3.17 5.59
CA TRP A 46 5.87 -4.57 5.44
C TRP A 46 6.04 -5.29 6.78
N SER A 47 6.57 -4.60 7.80
CA SER A 47 6.70 -5.16 9.14
C SER A 47 5.34 -5.48 9.75
N GLU A 48 4.31 -4.65 9.52
CA GLU A 48 2.93 -4.93 9.93
C GLU A 48 2.39 -6.17 9.23
N TYR A 49 2.64 -6.31 7.92
CA TYR A 49 2.25 -7.49 7.14
C TYR A 49 2.91 -8.78 7.67
N MET A 50 4.21 -8.75 7.93
CA MET A 50 4.95 -9.86 8.53
C MET A 50 4.40 -10.21 9.92
N TYR A 51 4.19 -9.20 10.77
CA TYR A 51 3.68 -9.37 12.13
C TYR A 51 2.28 -10.00 12.14
N TYR A 52 1.40 -9.57 11.23
CA TYR A 52 0.07 -10.17 11.06
C TYR A 52 0.18 -11.66 10.77
N HIS A 53 0.99 -12.06 9.78
CA HIS A 53 1.11 -13.47 9.39
C HIS A 53 1.79 -14.31 10.47
N GLN A 54 2.76 -13.73 11.20
CA GLN A 54 3.39 -14.39 12.33
C GLN A 54 2.37 -14.70 13.43
N ASN A 55 1.48 -13.77 13.75
CA ASN A 55 0.49 -13.95 14.80
C ASN A 55 -0.65 -14.89 14.38
N GLU A 56 -1.11 -14.77 13.13
CA GLU A 56 -2.24 -15.54 12.62
C GLU A 56 -1.87 -17.01 12.36
N TYR A 57 -0.68 -17.25 11.82
CA TYR A 57 -0.28 -18.59 11.32
C TYR A 57 0.90 -19.20 12.07
N GLY A 58 1.64 -18.41 12.86
CA GLY A 58 2.88 -18.82 13.49
C GLY A 58 4.13 -18.50 12.66
N ASN A 59 5.27 -18.35 13.33
CA ASN A 59 6.59 -18.00 12.77
C ASN A 59 7.24 -19.11 11.92
N THR A 60 6.71 -20.34 11.95
CA THR A 60 7.20 -21.46 11.13
C THR A 60 6.25 -21.81 9.98
N SER A 61 5.16 -21.05 9.83
CA SER A 61 4.15 -21.30 8.80
C SER A 61 4.65 -20.91 7.41
N LYS A 62 4.08 -21.54 6.37
CA LYS A 62 4.41 -21.19 4.99
C LYS A 62 3.97 -19.76 4.67
N GLU A 63 2.87 -19.33 5.27
CA GLU A 63 2.27 -18.02 5.15
C GLU A 63 3.20 -16.93 5.68
N TYR A 64 3.74 -17.11 6.90
CA TYR A 64 4.73 -16.18 7.44
C TYR A 64 6.04 -16.22 6.66
N LEU A 65 6.57 -17.41 6.36
CA LEU A 65 7.83 -17.54 5.62
C LEU A 65 7.75 -16.94 4.21
N ALA A 66 6.57 -16.97 3.57
CA ALA A 66 6.33 -16.31 2.29
C ALA A 66 6.39 -14.77 2.38
N THR A 67 6.25 -14.18 3.57
CA THR A 67 6.38 -12.72 3.75
C THR A 67 7.83 -12.24 3.82
N ILE A 68 8.80 -13.14 3.98
CA ILE A 68 10.20 -12.76 4.20
C ILE A 68 10.82 -12.25 2.89
N PRO A 69 11.32 -11.00 2.82
CA PRO A 69 12.06 -10.52 1.67
C PRO A 69 13.33 -11.35 1.41
N LYS A 70 13.84 -11.32 0.18
CA LYS A 70 15.16 -11.83 -0.16
C LYS A 70 16.22 -11.13 0.68
N ILE A 71 16.75 -11.84 1.65
CA ILE A 71 17.65 -11.31 2.68
C ILE A 71 18.89 -10.67 2.07
N GLU A 72 19.52 -11.33 1.10
CA GLU A 72 20.73 -10.84 0.43
C GLU A 72 20.47 -9.53 -0.31
N GLU A 73 19.35 -9.42 -1.04
CA GLU A 73 18.98 -8.22 -1.77
C GLU A 73 18.69 -7.05 -0.81
N PHE A 74 17.95 -7.31 0.27
CA PHE A 74 17.67 -6.32 1.30
C PHE A 74 18.94 -5.81 1.98
N ASN A 75 19.79 -6.73 2.46
CA ASN A 75 21.02 -6.39 3.19
C ASN A 75 22.03 -5.69 2.29
N THR A 76 22.11 -6.06 1.00
CA THR A 76 22.97 -5.40 0.01
C THR A 76 22.49 -3.98 -0.28
N HIS A 77 21.19 -3.79 -0.50
CA HIS A 77 20.63 -2.48 -0.82
C HIS A 77 20.83 -1.47 0.33
N TYR A 78 20.63 -1.93 1.57
CA TYR A 78 20.64 -1.05 2.74
C TYR A 78 21.93 -0.97 3.52
N LYS A 79 22.92 -1.82 3.18
CA LYS A 79 24.30 -1.87 3.68
C LYS A 79 24.61 -0.94 4.87
N ASP A 80 24.91 -1.53 6.01
CA ASP A 80 25.30 -0.85 7.26
C ASP A 80 24.22 0.04 7.92
N LYS A 81 23.04 0.21 7.28
CA LYS A 81 21.92 1.00 7.81
C LYS A 81 20.81 0.13 8.38
N TYR A 82 20.32 -0.81 7.58
CA TYR A 82 19.23 -1.73 7.94
C TYR A 82 19.58 -3.15 7.52
N GLN A 83 19.08 -4.12 8.28
CA GLN A 83 19.36 -5.53 8.05
C GLN A 83 18.14 -6.38 8.34
N LEU A 84 17.91 -7.38 7.51
CA LEU A 84 17.00 -8.47 7.76
C LEU A 84 17.83 -9.63 8.34
N LEU A 85 17.53 -9.99 9.59
CA LEU A 85 18.25 -11.03 10.32
C LEU A 85 17.29 -12.13 10.73
N LYS A 86 17.80 -13.37 10.77
CA LYS A 86 17.11 -14.49 11.39
C LYS A 86 17.46 -14.52 12.88
N ASP A 87 16.46 -14.49 13.75
CA ASP A 87 16.61 -14.80 15.17
C ASP A 87 16.48 -16.32 15.33
N GLU A 88 17.62 -16.99 15.50
CA GLU A 88 17.68 -18.45 15.65
C GLU A 88 16.95 -18.94 16.91
N LYS A 89 16.85 -18.12 17.97
CA LYS A 89 16.19 -18.53 19.22
C LYS A 89 14.67 -18.51 19.07
N LYS A 90 14.16 -17.55 18.31
CA LYS A 90 12.72 -17.36 18.10
C LYS A 90 12.23 -17.91 16.77
N ASN A 91 13.12 -18.52 15.97
CA ASN A 91 12.85 -18.95 14.60
C ASN A 91 12.01 -17.95 13.80
N ASN A 92 12.38 -16.66 13.89
CA ASN A 92 11.68 -15.59 13.20
C ASN A 92 12.68 -14.65 12.52
N TYR A 93 12.15 -13.67 11.78
CA TYR A 93 12.96 -12.69 11.07
C TYR A 93 12.66 -11.29 11.57
N VAL A 94 13.72 -10.51 11.79
CA VAL A 94 13.63 -9.16 12.35
C VAL A 94 14.27 -8.17 11.40
N LEU A 95 13.52 -7.11 11.09
CA LEU A 95 14.00 -5.94 10.36
C LEU A 95 14.70 -4.98 11.33
N GLY A 96 16.00 -5.18 11.51
CA GLY A 96 16.87 -4.40 12.37
C GLY A 96 17.42 -3.13 11.71
N SER A 97 17.89 -2.21 12.55
CA SER A 97 18.55 -0.97 12.12
C SER A 97 19.77 -0.69 12.99
N ASN A 98 20.80 -0.12 12.39
CA ASN A 98 21.90 0.49 13.12
C ASN A 98 21.40 1.69 13.94
N ALA A 99 21.94 1.90 15.14
CA ALA A 99 21.51 2.95 16.09
C ALA A 99 21.40 4.35 15.44
N LYS A 100 22.32 4.69 14.53
CA LYS A 100 22.32 5.96 13.79
C LYS A 100 21.09 6.15 12.88
N TYR A 101 20.41 5.07 12.50
CA TYR A 101 19.32 5.06 11.52
C TYR A 101 17.97 4.61 12.10
N LEU A 102 17.89 4.33 13.41
CA LEU A 102 16.68 3.88 14.11
C LEU A 102 15.44 4.69 13.72
N ASN A 103 15.53 6.01 13.80
CA ASN A 103 14.38 6.91 13.59
C ASN A 103 13.98 7.12 12.12
N LYS A 104 14.65 6.44 11.18
CA LYS A 104 14.44 6.63 9.74
C LYS A 104 13.93 5.38 9.02
N LYS A 105 14.09 4.20 9.62
CA LYS A 105 13.78 2.90 9.02
C LYS A 105 12.35 2.85 8.46
N ASP A 106 11.41 3.34 9.25
CA ASP A 106 9.98 3.14 9.02
C ASP A 106 9.46 3.78 7.73
N LYS A 107 10.14 4.81 7.21
CA LYS A 107 9.74 5.51 5.97
C LYS A 107 10.52 5.05 4.74
N MET A 108 11.48 4.15 4.92
CA MET A 108 12.31 3.66 3.81
C MET A 108 11.54 2.62 3.01
N PRO A 109 11.70 2.56 1.67
CA PRO A 109 11.02 1.57 0.84
C PRO A 109 11.35 0.11 1.22
N ILE A 110 10.40 -0.80 1.20
CA ILE A 110 10.74 -2.22 1.24
C ILE A 110 11.35 -2.65 -0.12
N VAL A 111 12.43 -3.44 -0.06
CA VAL A 111 13.14 -4.01 -1.21
C VAL A 111 13.32 -5.52 -1.01
N GLY A 112 13.75 -6.25 -2.05
CA GLY A 112 13.91 -7.70 -1.95
C GLY A 112 12.59 -8.47 -1.99
N ILE A 113 11.49 -7.87 -2.43
CA ILE A 113 10.20 -8.57 -2.56
C ILE A 113 9.92 -8.93 -4.02
N SER A 114 9.37 -10.12 -4.23
CA SER A 114 8.94 -10.58 -5.56
C SER A 114 7.59 -9.96 -5.98
N PRO A 115 7.25 -9.98 -7.28
CA PRO A 115 5.93 -9.56 -7.75
C PRO A 115 4.78 -10.31 -7.07
N LYS A 116 4.96 -11.61 -6.79
CA LYS A 116 3.98 -12.42 -6.05
C LYS A 116 3.80 -11.94 -4.61
N GLN A 117 4.90 -11.65 -3.92
CA GLN A 117 4.83 -11.10 -2.56
C GLN A 117 4.13 -9.74 -2.51
N LEU A 118 4.38 -8.86 -3.50
CA LEU A 118 3.66 -7.59 -3.61
C LEU A 118 2.16 -7.80 -3.87
N GLN A 119 1.80 -8.72 -4.75
CA GLN A 119 0.41 -9.10 -4.99
C GLN A 119 -0.26 -9.58 -3.70
N ASP A 120 0.41 -10.46 -2.94
CA ASP A 120 -0.10 -11.00 -1.68
C ASP A 120 -0.28 -9.92 -0.62
N TYR A 121 0.65 -8.97 -0.54
CA TYR A 121 0.53 -7.80 0.32
C TYR A 121 -0.71 -6.95 -0.05
N CYS A 122 -0.93 -6.64 -1.32
CA CYS A 122 -2.12 -5.90 -1.74
C CYS A 122 -3.42 -6.68 -1.43
N ASN A 123 -3.41 -8.00 -1.61
CA ASN A 123 -4.54 -8.86 -1.25
C ASN A 123 -4.81 -8.86 0.27
N TRP A 124 -3.76 -8.89 1.10
CA TRP A 124 -3.89 -8.76 2.55
C TRP A 124 -4.42 -7.37 2.94
N ARG A 125 -3.89 -6.29 2.35
CA ARG A 125 -4.36 -4.93 2.60
C ARG A 125 -5.84 -4.77 2.26
N THR A 126 -6.31 -5.42 1.21
CA THR A 126 -7.75 -5.53 0.87
C THR A 126 -8.57 -6.13 2.01
N LYS A 127 -8.13 -7.28 2.54
CA LYS A 127 -8.82 -7.95 3.66
C LYS A 127 -8.87 -7.04 4.90
N ILE A 128 -7.73 -6.49 5.30
CA ILE A 128 -7.62 -5.64 6.50
C ILE A 128 -8.45 -4.36 6.36
N TYR A 129 -8.38 -3.69 5.21
CA TYR A 129 -9.09 -2.43 5.01
C TYR A 129 -10.60 -2.64 4.95
N ASN A 130 -11.07 -3.69 4.27
CA ASN A 130 -12.51 -3.99 4.24
C ASN A 130 -13.02 -4.45 5.62
N TYR A 131 -12.24 -5.20 6.39
CA TYR A 131 -12.60 -5.55 7.77
C TYR A 131 -12.70 -4.32 8.69
N LYS A 132 -11.74 -3.39 8.62
CA LYS A 132 -11.67 -2.22 9.52
C LYS A 132 -12.55 -1.04 9.09
N VAL A 133 -12.70 -0.81 7.78
CA VAL A 133 -13.24 0.44 7.21
C VAL A 133 -14.40 0.19 6.23
N GLY A 134 -14.44 -0.97 5.57
CA GLY A 134 -15.39 -1.29 4.50
C GLY A 134 -16.79 -1.66 5.00
N LYS A 135 -17.58 -0.67 5.44
CA LYS A 135 -19.02 -0.86 5.70
C LYS A 135 -19.93 -0.30 4.60
N LYS A 136 -19.44 0.64 3.78
CA LYS A 136 -20.23 1.33 2.76
C LYS A 136 -19.74 1.09 1.32
N TYR A 137 -18.44 0.88 1.15
CA TYR A 137 -17.81 0.64 -0.15
C TYR A 137 -16.81 -0.50 -0.01
N LYS A 138 -16.72 -1.34 -1.04
CA LYS A 138 -15.73 -2.41 -1.10
C LYS A 138 -14.48 -1.86 -1.79
N ILE A 139 -13.34 -2.00 -1.13
CA ILE A 139 -12.06 -1.52 -1.64
C ILE A 139 -11.20 -2.72 -2.01
N THR A 140 -10.71 -2.74 -3.24
CA THR A 140 -9.81 -3.80 -3.73
C THR A 140 -8.44 -3.19 -4.04
N PHE A 141 -7.40 -3.66 -3.38
CA PHE A 141 -6.01 -3.27 -3.65
C PHE A 141 -5.36 -4.27 -4.60
N THR A 142 -4.71 -3.78 -5.65
CA THR A 142 -3.96 -4.58 -6.64
C THR A 142 -2.57 -4.00 -6.87
N THR A 143 -1.71 -4.75 -7.54
CA THR A 143 -0.48 -4.21 -8.12
C THR A 143 -0.82 -3.16 -9.20
N PRO A 144 -0.02 -2.08 -9.34
CA PRO A 144 -0.20 -1.12 -10.43
C PRO A 144 0.16 -1.72 -11.78
N ASN A 145 -0.56 -1.34 -12.83
CA ASN A 145 -0.20 -1.62 -14.21
C ASN A 145 0.50 -0.41 -14.88
N THR A 146 0.93 -0.56 -16.14
CA THR A 146 1.61 0.51 -16.90
C THR A 146 0.76 1.79 -16.99
N GLN A 147 -0.55 1.66 -17.24
CA GLN A 147 -1.45 2.81 -17.34
C GLN A 147 -1.58 3.55 -16.00
N ASP A 148 -1.57 2.81 -14.88
CA ASP A 148 -1.59 3.41 -13.54
C ASP A 148 -0.37 4.31 -13.33
N TYR A 149 0.82 3.84 -13.74
CA TYR A 149 2.05 4.63 -13.64
C TYR A 149 2.07 5.83 -14.60
N GLU A 150 1.55 5.68 -15.81
CA GLU A 150 1.41 6.80 -16.75
C GLU A 150 0.52 7.91 -16.20
N LYS A 151 -0.65 7.54 -15.63
CA LYS A 151 -1.56 8.49 -14.97
C LYS A 151 -0.91 9.13 -13.74
N ALA A 152 -0.25 8.32 -12.91
CA ALA A 152 0.40 8.78 -11.69
C ALA A 152 1.60 9.71 -11.93
N SER A 153 2.38 9.50 -13.01
CA SER A 153 3.56 10.31 -13.35
C SER A 153 3.25 11.79 -13.57
N LYS A 154 1.99 12.12 -13.87
CA LYS A 154 1.51 13.49 -14.08
C LYS A 154 1.13 14.20 -12.77
N LEU A 155 1.14 13.49 -11.64
CA LEU A 155 0.61 13.98 -10.36
C LEU A 155 1.74 14.29 -9.36
N ARG A 156 1.89 15.58 -9.01
CA ARG A 156 2.91 16.06 -8.06
C ARG A 156 2.88 15.40 -6.67
N LYS A 157 1.73 14.86 -6.26
CA LYS A 157 1.56 14.22 -4.95
C LYS A 157 2.20 12.83 -4.88
N ILE A 158 2.40 12.18 -6.03
CA ILE A 158 2.98 10.83 -6.09
C ILE A 158 4.45 11.00 -6.48
N LYS A 159 5.35 10.68 -5.56
CA LYS A 159 6.80 10.86 -5.73
C LYS A 159 7.46 9.55 -6.13
N GLY A 160 8.56 9.60 -6.87
CA GLY A 160 9.37 8.41 -7.22
C GLY A 160 8.90 7.62 -8.44
N ILE A 161 8.05 8.21 -9.27
CA ILE A 161 7.63 7.65 -10.57
C ILE A 161 8.33 8.44 -11.67
N GLU A 162 9.17 7.78 -12.45
CA GLU A 162 9.91 8.38 -13.55
C GLU A 162 9.53 7.69 -14.86
N LYS A 163 9.09 8.46 -15.87
CA LYS A 163 8.80 7.97 -17.23
C LYS A 163 7.90 6.72 -17.26
N GLY A 164 6.87 6.66 -16.41
CA GLY A 164 5.93 5.53 -16.36
C GLY A 164 6.48 4.26 -15.69
N LYS A 165 7.61 4.34 -14.99
CA LYS A 165 8.16 3.26 -14.15
C LYS A 165 8.32 3.74 -12.71
N ASP A 166 7.99 2.87 -11.77
CA ASP A 166 8.18 3.12 -10.34
C ASP A 166 9.56 2.65 -9.90
N THR A 167 10.13 3.40 -8.96
CA THR A 167 11.40 3.05 -8.31
C THR A 167 11.18 2.25 -7.03
N GLY A 168 9.92 1.93 -6.69
CA GLY A 168 9.55 1.14 -5.52
C GLY A 168 8.32 0.26 -5.73
N ASN A 169 7.88 -0.36 -4.64
CA ASN A 169 6.72 -1.25 -4.60
C ASN A 169 5.47 -0.48 -4.14
N ARG A 170 4.31 -0.65 -4.77
CA ARG A 170 3.05 0.05 -4.40
C ARG A 170 1.83 -0.82 -4.61
N CYS A 171 0.70 -0.39 -4.05
CA CYS A 171 -0.62 -0.85 -4.47
C CYS A 171 -1.43 0.30 -5.13
N VAL A 172 -2.39 -0.10 -5.95
CA VAL A 172 -3.51 0.73 -6.40
C VAL A 172 -4.77 0.23 -5.75
N ALA A 173 -5.62 1.12 -5.28
CA ALA A 173 -6.94 0.82 -4.74
C ALA A 173 -8.02 1.15 -5.76
N ASN A 174 -8.97 0.24 -5.91
CA ASN A 174 -10.20 0.42 -6.67
C ASN A 174 -11.38 0.44 -5.69
N ILE A 175 -12.27 1.43 -5.82
CA ILE A 175 -13.47 1.54 -4.97
C ILE A 175 -14.69 1.06 -5.77
N GLU A 176 -15.28 -0.05 -5.35
CA GLU A 176 -16.54 -0.57 -5.87
C GLU A 176 -17.70 0.11 -5.12
N LYS A 177 -18.61 0.74 -5.89
CA LYS A 177 -19.80 1.43 -5.39
C LYS A 177 -21.01 0.51 -5.33
#